data_AF-A0A812I4Y7-F1
#
_entry.id   AF-A0A812I4Y7-F1
#
_cell.length_a   1.000
_cell.length_b   1.000
_cell.length_c   1.000
_cell.angle_alpha   90.00
_cell.angle_beta   90.00
_cell.angle_gamma   90.00
#
_symmetry.space_group_name_H-M   'P 1'
#
loop_
_entity.id
_entity.type
_entity.pdbx_description
1 polymer ?
#
loop_
_entity_poly.entity_id
_entity_poly.type
_entity_poly.pdbx_seq_one_letter_code
_entity_poly.pdbx_strand_id
1 'polypeptide(L)'
;MKHQAVSWAIACKGVQQLDIRMPPSVTFLVAETCLLASALIPLRWVRGSCPKIATKLARINNCGYACANLLFLPAAVAVLLPHLLHEETWSNGLPLSERIDVTLGIYFYSKAWEFLDIALVSLMGIQPNLHFMVHHVSTPCLAWLIWTFRSASGALFLQANVLMHIVLYAYFGGARSQLVLHFTRVCGHLQLTLGIIGSTLVLRNKLRVDLLDGSVLAEGGLLLLYLTYLALLRLELAEDRKTKAT
;
A
#
# COMPACT_ATOMS: atom_id res chain seq x y z
N MET A 1 10.20 7.40 -44.86
CA MET A 1 9.51 6.91 -43.64
C MET A 1 9.58 5.37 -43.49
N LYS A 2 10.78 4.77 -43.43
CA LYS A 2 10.95 3.31 -43.21
C LYS A 2 12.10 2.94 -42.24
N HIS A 3 12.57 3.88 -41.42
CA HIS A 3 13.71 3.65 -40.51
C HIS A 3 13.40 3.77 -39.00
N GLN A 4 12.17 4.09 -38.59
CA GLN A 4 11.81 4.19 -37.17
C GLN A 4 11.24 2.90 -36.54
N ALA A 5 10.91 1.89 -37.34
CA ALA A 5 10.29 0.66 -36.83
C ALA A 5 11.28 -0.35 -36.22
N VAL A 6 12.60 -0.18 -36.42
CA VAL A 6 13.62 -1.15 -35.95
C VAL A 6 14.12 -0.82 -34.53
N SER A 7 13.89 0.40 -34.03
CA SER A 7 14.40 0.84 -32.72
C SER A 7 13.62 0.27 -31.52
N TRP A 8 12.37 -0.17 -31.70
CA TRP A 8 11.56 -0.69 -30.60
C TRP A 8 11.84 -2.16 -30.27
N ALA A 9 12.31 -2.96 -31.24
CA ALA A 9 12.59 -4.37 -31.04
C ALA A 9 13.92 -4.65 -30.30
N ILE A 10 14.82 -3.66 -30.24
CA ILE A 10 16.13 -3.78 -29.58
C ILE A 10 16.05 -3.41 -28.10
N ALA A 11 15.12 -2.54 -27.71
CA ALA A 11 14.92 -2.17 -26.29
C ALA A 11 14.36 -3.33 -25.43
N CYS A 12 13.82 -4.39 -26.03
CA CYS A 12 13.28 -5.55 -25.31
C CYS A 12 14.22 -6.76 -25.22
N LYS A 13 15.42 -6.72 -25.81
CA LYS A 13 16.32 -7.90 -25.91
C LYS A 13 17.47 -7.95 -24.89
N GLY A 14 17.55 -7.01 -23.96
CA GLY A 14 18.70 -6.85 -23.06
C GLY A 14 18.47 -7.18 -21.58
N VAL A 15 17.48 -7.99 -21.21
CA VAL A 15 17.23 -8.35 -19.80
C VAL A 15 17.12 -9.86 -19.65
N GLN A 16 18.24 -10.55 -19.80
CA GLN A 16 18.46 -11.87 -19.21
C GLN A 16 19.49 -11.70 -18.09
N GLN A 17 19.25 -12.35 -16.94
CA GLN A 17 20.04 -12.40 -15.69
C GLN A 17 19.61 -11.40 -14.58
N LEU A 18 18.58 -11.75 -13.80
CA LEU A 18 18.62 -12.66 -12.65
C LEU A 18 17.16 -13.04 -12.33
N ASP A 19 16.86 -14.34 -12.31
CA ASP A 19 15.51 -14.90 -12.43
C ASP A 19 14.78 -15.00 -11.07
N ILE A 20 14.81 -13.92 -10.28
CA ILE A 20 13.95 -13.73 -9.11
C ILE A 20 12.88 -12.68 -9.46
N ARG A 21 12.31 -12.77 -10.66
CA ARG A 21 11.04 -12.11 -10.95
C ARG A 21 9.98 -13.17 -10.78
N MET A 22 9.22 -13.12 -9.68
CA MET A 22 7.94 -13.83 -9.70
C MET A 22 7.18 -13.36 -10.94
N PRO A 23 6.69 -14.27 -11.79
CA PRO A 23 6.00 -13.86 -12.99
C PRO A 23 4.82 -12.97 -12.59
N PRO A 24 4.53 -11.88 -13.32
CA PRO A 24 3.44 -10.96 -13.01
C PRO A 24 2.09 -11.65 -12.77
N SER A 25 1.90 -12.86 -13.32
CA SER A 25 0.74 -13.71 -13.09
C SER A 25 0.61 -14.23 -11.66
N VAL A 26 1.71 -14.54 -10.97
CA VAL A 26 1.68 -15.05 -9.58
C VAL A 26 1.43 -13.91 -8.60
N THR A 27 2.04 -12.73 -8.81
CA THR A 27 1.78 -11.56 -7.96
C THR A 27 0.37 -11.03 -8.16
N PHE A 28 -0.13 -11.04 -9.41
CA PHE A 28 -1.53 -10.74 -9.70
C PHE A 28 -2.47 -11.76 -9.05
N LEU A 29 -2.18 -13.06 -9.15
CA LEU A 29 -2.96 -14.12 -8.50
C LEU A 29 -3.00 -13.94 -6.98
N VAL A 30 -1.90 -13.54 -6.34
CA VAL A 30 -1.90 -13.23 -4.91
C VAL A 30 -2.81 -12.04 -4.61
N ALA A 31 -2.71 -10.95 -5.38
CA ALA A 31 -3.58 -9.78 -5.21
C ALA A 31 -5.07 -10.14 -5.42
N GLU A 32 -5.37 -10.96 -6.43
CA GLU A 32 -6.71 -11.45 -6.71
C GLU A 32 -7.22 -12.41 -5.64
N THR A 33 -6.39 -13.34 -5.17
CA THR A 33 -6.75 -14.26 -4.08
C THR A 33 -7.03 -13.50 -2.79
N CYS A 34 -6.23 -12.47 -2.51
CA CYS A 34 -6.43 -11.54 -1.41
C CYS A 34 -7.77 -10.81 -1.53
N LEU A 35 -8.07 -10.25 -2.71
CA LEU A 35 -9.34 -9.59 -3.02
C LEU A 35 -10.52 -10.54 -2.81
N LEU A 36 -10.45 -11.74 -3.39
CA LEU A 36 -11.48 -12.77 -3.33
C LEU A 36 -11.67 -13.31 -1.91
N ALA A 37 -10.61 -13.64 -1.19
CA ALA A 37 -10.71 -14.11 0.20
C ALA A 37 -11.38 -13.06 1.10
N SER A 38 -11.09 -11.78 0.88
CA SER A 38 -11.72 -10.67 1.61
C SER A 38 -13.19 -10.49 1.30
N ALA A 39 -13.59 -10.77 0.06
CA ALA A 39 -14.97 -10.68 -0.39
C ALA A 39 -15.78 -11.94 -0.05
N LEU A 40 -15.13 -13.11 0.01
CA LEU A 40 -15.79 -14.42 0.00
C LEU A 40 -15.80 -15.15 1.33
N ILE A 41 -14.95 -14.82 2.31
CA ILE A 41 -15.15 -15.36 3.65
C ILE A 41 -16.43 -14.72 4.19
N PRO A 42 -17.50 -15.47 4.48
CA PRO A 42 -18.63 -14.93 5.20
C PRO A 42 -18.16 -14.68 6.64
N LEU A 43 -17.52 -13.54 6.86
CA LEU A 43 -17.01 -13.07 8.15
C LEU A 43 -18.13 -13.12 9.21
N ARG A 44 -19.39 -13.07 8.77
CA ARG A 44 -20.59 -13.28 9.58
C ARG A 44 -20.64 -14.66 10.27
N TRP A 45 -20.13 -15.72 9.67
CA TRP A 45 -20.22 -17.09 10.21
C TRP A 45 -19.17 -17.39 11.29
N VAL A 46 -18.05 -16.68 11.29
CA VAL A 46 -16.97 -16.82 12.28
C VAL A 46 -16.97 -15.69 13.32
N ARG A 47 -17.93 -14.77 13.24
CA ARG A 47 -17.94 -13.55 14.04
C ARG A 47 -18.13 -13.87 15.52
N GLY A 48 -17.15 -13.49 16.33
CA GLY A 48 -17.22 -13.66 17.78
C GLY A 48 -17.12 -15.12 18.26
N SER A 49 -16.70 -16.05 17.40
CA SER A 49 -16.59 -17.46 17.79
C SER A 49 -15.47 -17.72 18.81
N CYS A 50 -14.43 -16.87 18.86
CA CYS A 50 -13.24 -17.07 19.71
C CYS A 50 -12.60 -15.74 20.22
N PRO A 51 -13.35 -14.84 20.88
CA PRO A 51 -12.91 -13.46 21.09
C PRO A 51 -11.67 -13.32 21.97
N LYS A 52 -11.53 -14.15 23.02
CA LYS A 52 -10.37 -14.13 23.93
C LYS A 52 -9.07 -14.53 23.22
N ILE A 53 -9.13 -15.60 22.42
CA ILE A 53 -7.98 -16.10 21.66
C ILE A 53 -7.63 -15.11 20.55
N ALA A 54 -8.63 -14.67 19.78
CA ALA A 54 -8.47 -13.70 18.71
C ALA A 54 -7.85 -12.38 19.21
N THR A 55 -8.25 -11.89 20.38
CA THR A 55 -7.64 -10.68 20.98
C THR A 55 -6.16 -10.87 21.29
N LYS A 56 -5.76 -12.04 21.83
CA LYS A 56 -4.35 -12.34 22.10
C LYS A 56 -3.54 -12.45 20.81
N LEU A 57 -4.07 -13.18 19.83
CA LEU A 57 -3.44 -13.33 18.52
C LEU A 57 -3.32 -11.98 17.78
N ALA A 58 -4.35 -11.13 17.83
CA ALA A 58 -4.31 -9.77 17.28
C ALA A 58 -3.19 -8.94 17.91
N ARG A 59 -3.02 -8.98 19.24
CA ARG A 59 -1.91 -8.26 19.90
C ARG A 59 -0.55 -8.77 19.44
N ILE A 60 -0.36 -10.09 19.36
CA ILE A 60 0.90 -10.70 18.90
C ILE A 60 1.17 -10.31 17.44
N ASN A 61 0.15 -10.43 16.58
CA ASN A 61 0.21 -10.04 15.17
C ASN A 61 0.63 -8.58 15.03
N ASN A 62 -0.04 -7.69 15.76
CA ASN A 62 0.22 -6.27 15.71
C ASN A 62 1.62 -5.90 16.23
N CYS A 63 2.08 -6.51 17.32
CA CYS A 63 3.45 -6.32 17.80
C CYS A 63 4.47 -6.81 16.75
N GLY A 64 4.27 -8.00 16.18
CA GLY A 64 5.14 -8.54 15.14
C GLY A 64 5.20 -7.65 13.91
N TYR A 65 4.04 -7.16 13.45
CA TYR A 65 3.93 -6.27 12.29
C TYR A 65 4.58 -4.90 12.54
N ALA A 66 4.40 -4.32 13.74
CA ALA A 66 5.07 -3.08 14.13
C ALA A 66 6.60 -3.23 14.12
N CYS A 67 7.13 -4.32 14.70
CA CYS A 67 8.57 -4.62 14.68
C CYS A 67 9.10 -4.84 13.26
N ALA A 68 8.38 -5.58 12.42
CA ALA A 68 8.75 -5.79 11.03
C ALA A 68 8.85 -4.47 10.26
N ASN A 69 7.86 -3.58 10.42
CA ASN A 69 7.90 -2.26 9.78
C ASN A 69 9.02 -1.36 10.33
N LEU A 70 9.32 -1.44 11.63
CA LEU A 70 10.40 -0.67 12.24
C LEU A 70 11.77 -1.04 11.66
N LEU A 71 11.99 -2.33 11.36
CA LEU A 71 13.19 -2.80 10.69
C LEU A 71 13.19 -2.50 9.19
N PHE A 72 12.03 -2.59 8.54
CA PHE A 72 11.88 -2.39 7.11
C PHE A 72 12.02 -0.92 6.69
N LEU A 73 11.46 0.03 7.45
CA LEU A 73 11.41 1.44 7.06
C LEU A 73 12.80 2.05 6.79
N PRO A 74 13.82 1.91 7.66
CA PRO A 74 15.14 2.45 7.38
C PRO A 74 15.77 1.86 6.11
N ALA A 75 15.59 0.56 5.87
CA ALA A 75 16.07 -0.09 4.66
C ALA A 75 15.35 0.44 3.41
N ALA A 76 14.02 0.57 3.46
CA ALA A 76 13.23 1.12 2.37
C ALA A 76 13.61 2.58 2.07
N VAL A 77 13.82 3.40 3.11
CA VAL A 77 14.29 4.80 2.95
C VAL A 77 15.67 4.83 2.31
N ALA A 78 16.63 4.03 2.81
CA ALA A 78 17.98 4.00 2.27
C ALA A 78 18.02 3.57 0.79
N VAL A 79 17.11 2.69 0.36
CA VAL A 79 17.01 2.23 -1.03
C VAL A 79 16.26 3.23 -1.91
N LEU A 80 15.12 3.76 -1.46
CA LEU A 80 14.19 4.52 -2.31
C LEU A 80 14.48 6.02 -2.31
N LEU A 81 14.87 6.60 -1.17
CA LEU A 81 15.03 8.05 -1.03
C LEU A 81 16.03 8.65 -2.04
N PRO A 82 17.21 8.05 -2.30
CA PRO A 82 18.14 8.60 -3.29
C PRO A 82 17.49 8.76 -4.67
N HIS A 83 16.68 7.78 -5.09
CA HIS A 83 15.99 7.83 -6.38
C HIS A 83 14.85 8.86 -6.40
N LEU A 84 14.13 9.02 -5.30
CA LEU A 84 13.04 9.99 -5.18
C LEU A 84 13.53 11.45 -5.19
N LEU A 85 14.81 11.69 -4.89
CA LEU A 85 15.42 13.02 -4.98
C LEU A 85 15.79 13.42 -6.42
N HIS A 86 15.79 12.49 -7.38
CA HIS A 86 16.04 12.78 -8.78
C HIS A 86 14.75 13.08 -9.55
N GLU A 87 14.68 14.22 -10.23
CA GLU A 87 13.49 14.65 -11.00
C GLU A 87 13.07 13.66 -12.08
N GLU A 88 14.04 12.98 -12.72
CA GLU A 88 13.78 12.00 -13.78
C GLU A 88 12.89 10.84 -13.31
N THR A 89 13.05 10.42 -12.04
CA THR A 89 12.26 9.35 -11.42
C THR A 89 10.77 9.68 -11.39
N TRP A 90 10.41 10.95 -11.23
CA TRP A 90 9.03 11.41 -11.18
C TRP A 90 8.35 11.42 -12.56
N SER A 91 9.14 11.35 -13.64
CA SER A 91 8.63 11.27 -15.01
C SER A 91 8.66 9.83 -15.54
N ASN A 92 9.76 9.12 -15.28
CA ASN A 92 10.07 7.82 -15.87
C ASN A 92 9.74 6.63 -14.95
N GLY A 93 9.44 6.88 -13.67
CA GLY A 93 9.36 5.83 -12.65
C GLY A 93 10.72 5.47 -12.05
N LEU A 94 10.71 4.56 -11.07
CA LEU A 94 11.93 4.08 -10.43
C LEU A 94 12.76 3.22 -11.38
N PRO A 95 14.10 3.33 -11.35
CA PRO A 95 14.96 2.56 -12.25
C PRO A 95 14.88 1.05 -11.97
N LEU A 96 15.21 0.24 -12.97
CA LEU A 96 15.36 -1.21 -12.81
C LEU A 96 16.53 -1.50 -11.87
N SER A 97 16.22 -2.07 -10.71
CA SER A 97 17.18 -2.37 -9.65
C SER A 97 16.60 -3.47 -8.77
N GLU A 98 17.39 -4.51 -8.55
CA GLU A 98 17.03 -5.65 -7.70
C GLU A 98 16.68 -5.18 -6.28
N ARG A 99 17.41 -4.22 -5.73
CA ARG A 99 17.14 -3.68 -4.38
C ARG A 99 15.79 -2.98 -4.30
N ILE A 100 15.42 -2.23 -5.34
CA ILE A 100 14.10 -1.60 -5.44
C ILE A 100 13.02 -2.66 -5.56
N ASP A 101 13.23 -3.67 -6.41
CA ASP A 101 12.27 -4.76 -6.61
C ASP A 101 12.01 -5.56 -5.32
N VAL A 102 13.06 -5.90 -4.59
CA VAL A 102 12.94 -6.55 -3.28
C VAL A 102 12.20 -5.64 -2.30
N THR A 103 12.50 -4.34 -2.27
CA THR A 103 11.83 -3.40 -1.37
C THR A 103 10.33 -3.27 -1.67
N LEU A 104 9.96 -3.09 -2.93
CA LEU A 104 8.56 -3.00 -3.35
C LEU A 104 7.83 -4.34 -3.17
N GLY A 105 8.52 -5.46 -3.42
CA GLY A 105 8.02 -6.80 -3.18
C GLY A 105 7.72 -7.06 -1.70
N ILE A 106 8.65 -6.73 -0.79
CA ILE A 106 8.43 -6.85 0.67
C ILE A 106 7.19 -6.07 1.08
N TYR A 107 7.04 -4.83 0.59
CA TYR A 107 5.84 -4.03 0.86
C TYR A 107 4.57 -4.69 0.31
N PHE A 108 4.59 -5.21 -0.92
CA PHE A 108 3.44 -5.93 -1.48
C PHE A 108 3.04 -7.13 -0.62
N TYR A 109 3.99 -7.99 -0.23
CA TYR A 109 3.69 -9.14 0.64
C TYR A 109 3.28 -8.73 2.05
N SER A 110 3.75 -7.60 2.55
CA SER A 110 3.30 -7.08 3.83
C SER A 110 1.81 -6.74 3.81
N LYS A 111 1.24 -6.36 2.66
CA LYS A 111 -0.21 -6.14 2.48
C LYS A 111 -1.00 -7.43 2.45
N ALA A 112 -0.41 -8.51 1.96
CA ALA A 112 -1.01 -9.84 2.08
C ALA A 112 -1.05 -10.32 3.55
N TRP A 113 -0.05 -9.98 4.36
CA TRP A 113 -0.09 -10.26 5.80
C TRP A 113 -1.27 -9.53 6.48
N GLU A 114 -1.54 -8.28 6.12
CA GLU A 114 -2.66 -7.48 6.70
C GLU A 114 -4.04 -8.17 6.57
N PHE A 115 -4.23 -9.19 5.72
CA PHE A 115 -5.46 -10.00 5.72
C PHE A 115 -5.74 -10.72 7.04
N LEU A 116 -4.72 -11.02 7.83
CA LEU A 116 -4.91 -11.56 9.17
C LEU A 116 -5.72 -10.59 10.05
N ASP A 117 -5.65 -9.28 9.81
CA ASP A 117 -6.40 -8.31 10.61
C ASP A 117 -7.90 -8.43 10.36
N ILE A 118 -8.34 -8.65 9.11
CA ILE A 118 -9.76 -8.87 8.80
C ILE A 118 -10.28 -10.10 9.55
N ALA A 119 -9.53 -11.20 9.51
CA ALA A 119 -9.89 -12.44 10.17
C ALA A 119 -9.93 -12.27 11.71
N LEU A 120 -8.91 -11.65 12.29
CA LEU A 120 -8.78 -11.47 13.74
C LEU A 120 -9.83 -10.50 14.29
N VAL A 121 -10.09 -9.37 13.63
CA VAL A 121 -11.15 -8.42 13.98
C VAL A 121 -12.52 -9.10 13.96
N SER A 122 -12.78 -9.92 12.94
CA SER A 122 -14.03 -10.67 12.83
C SER A 122 -14.17 -11.71 13.94
N LEU A 123 -13.14 -12.49 14.21
CA LEU A 123 -13.13 -13.48 15.31
C LEU A 123 -13.30 -12.84 16.70
N MET A 124 -12.86 -11.59 16.87
CA MET A 124 -13.11 -10.79 18.08
C MET A 124 -14.57 -10.34 18.22
N GLY A 125 -15.39 -10.47 17.19
CA GLY A 125 -16.78 -10.02 17.16
C GLY A 125 -16.94 -8.54 16.75
N ILE A 126 -15.84 -7.87 16.38
CA ILE A 126 -15.83 -6.46 15.98
C ILE A 126 -16.33 -6.36 14.54
N GLN A 127 -17.22 -5.39 14.28
CA GLN A 127 -17.62 -5.07 12.92
C GLN A 127 -16.57 -4.13 12.31
N PRO A 128 -15.86 -4.53 11.25
CA PRO A 128 -14.98 -3.61 10.56
C PRO A 128 -15.81 -2.48 9.93
N ASN A 129 -15.30 -1.25 10.03
CA ASN A 129 -15.91 -0.10 9.37
C ASN A 129 -15.65 -0.14 7.86
N LEU A 130 -16.36 0.69 7.09
CA LEU A 130 -16.24 0.71 5.62
C LEU A 130 -14.82 1.07 5.17
N HIS A 131 -14.18 2.04 5.83
CA HIS A 131 -12.82 2.46 5.52
C HIS A 131 -11.83 1.29 5.65
N PHE A 132 -11.89 0.54 6.75
CA PHE A 132 -11.07 -0.64 7.01
C PHE A 132 -11.26 -1.69 5.91
N MET A 133 -12.51 -2.00 5.54
CA MET A 133 -12.80 -3.01 4.52
C MET A 133 -12.28 -2.59 3.14
N VAL A 134 -12.61 -1.39 2.69
CA VAL A 134 -12.14 -0.87 1.40
C VAL A 134 -10.62 -0.85 1.37
N HIS A 135 -9.97 -0.35 2.43
CA HIS A 135 -8.52 -0.31 2.53
C HIS A 135 -7.88 -1.68 2.38
N HIS A 136 -8.28 -2.68 3.17
CA HIS A 136 -7.62 -3.99 3.13
C HIS A 136 -7.90 -4.74 1.82
N VAL A 137 -9.06 -4.51 1.19
CA VAL A 137 -9.41 -5.12 -0.10
C VAL A 137 -8.58 -4.51 -1.24
N SER A 138 -8.45 -3.18 -1.31
CA SER A 138 -7.77 -2.54 -2.45
C SER A 138 -6.27 -2.31 -2.28
N THR A 139 -5.74 -2.35 -1.06
CA THR A 139 -4.31 -2.04 -0.84
C THR A 139 -3.32 -3.04 -1.45
N PRO A 140 -3.59 -4.36 -1.55
CA PRO A 140 -2.72 -5.25 -2.32
C PRO A 140 -2.68 -4.91 -3.80
N CYS A 141 -3.83 -4.55 -4.40
CA CYS A 141 -3.87 -4.08 -5.79
C CYS A 141 -3.07 -2.78 -5.95
N LEU A 142 -3.19 -1.86 -4.99
CA LEU A 142 -2.38 -0.65 -4.94
C LEU A 142 -0.89 -0.95 -4.87
N ALA A 143 -0.45 -1.82 -3.96
CA ALA A 143 0.95 -2.21 -3.82
C ALA A 143 1.47 -2.93 -5.08
N TRP A 144 0.63 -3.74 -5.73
CA TRP A 144 0.94 -4.36 -7.01
C TRP A 144 1.13 -3.34 -8.14
N LEU A 145 0.29 -2.31 -8.22
CA LEU A 145 0.47 -1.22 -9.19
C LEU A 145 1.77 -0.47 -8.94
N ILE A 146 2.08 -0.15 -7.69
CA ILE A 146 3.34 0.53 -7.31
C ILE A 146 4.55 -0.30 -7.75
N TRP A 147 4.53 -1.61 -7.48
CA TRP A 147 5.61 -2.50 -7.84
C TRP A 147 5.75 -2.68 -9.36
N THR A 148 4.65 -3.01 -10.04
CA THR A 148 4.62 -3.33 -11.47
C THR A 148 5.01 -2.14 -12.34
N PHE A 149 4.49 -0.95 -12.01
CA PHE A 149 4.75 0.27 -12.77
C PHE A 149 5.84 1.14 -12.16
N ARG A 150 6.54 0.63 -11.12
CA ARG A 150 7.67 1.29 -10.47
C ARG A 150 7.36 2.75 -10.09
N SER A 151 6.17 2.95 -9.53
CA SER A 151 5.62 4.28 -9.26
C SER A 151 6.46 5.05 -8.23
N ALA A 152 6.93 6.24 -8.60
CA ALA A 152 7.68 7.13 -7.71
C ALA A 152 6.77 7.71 -6.60
N SER A 153 5.56 8.16 -6.98
CA SER A 153 4.54 8.62 -6.04
C SER A 153 4.14 7.51 -5.07
N GLY A 154 4.01 6.29 -5.58
CA GLY A 154 3.76 5.07 -4.84
C GLY A 154 4.86 4.73 -3.84
N ALA A 155 6.13 4.86 -4.23
CA ALA A 155 7.26 4.62 -3.34
C ALA A 155 7.40 5.67 -2.23
N LEU A 156 7.02 6.92 -2.50
CA LEU A 156 6.88 7.94 -1.45
C LEU A 156 5.74 7.60 -0.49
N PHE A 157 4.57 7.25 -1.04
CA PHE A 157 3.41 6.82 -0.25
C PHE A 157 3.74 5.61 0.63
N LEU A 158 4.42 4.61 0.08
CA LEU A 158 4.89 3.41 0.77
C LEU A 158 5.66 3.74 2.03
N GLN A 159 6.68 4.61 1.96
CA GLN A 159 7.49 4.98 3.13
C GLN A 159 6.65 5.65 4.20
N ALA A 160 5.76 6.57 3.81
CA ALA A 160 4.84 7.22 4.75
C ALA A 160 3.81 6.24 5.33
N ASN A 161 3.34 5.26 4.54
CA ASN A 161 2.42 4.22 4.96
C ASN A 161 3.07 3.27 5.97
N VAL A 162 4.29 2.82 5.73
CA VAL A 162 5.05 1.99 6.66
C VAL A 162 5.26 2.73 7.99
N LEU A 163 5.64 4.02 7.94
CA LEU A 163 5.75 4.84 9.17
C LEU A 163 4.43 4.90 9.94
N MET A 164 3.32 5.16 9.25
CA MET A 164 1.98 5.15 9.87
C MET A 164 1.68 3.78 10.50
N HIS A 165 2.00 2.69 9.80
CA HIS A 165 1.76 1.32 10.26
C HIS A 165 2.58 0.99 11.52
N ILE A 166 3.83 1.45 11.65
CA ILE A 166 4.59 1.29 12.90
C ILE A 166 3.78 1.81 14.09
N VAL A 167 3.22 3.01 13.97
CA VAL A 167 2.48 3.67 15.07
C VAL A 167 1.12 2.99 15.30
N LEU A 168 0.38 2.73 14.22
CA LEU A 168 -0.94 2.07 14.25
C LEU A 168 -0.86 0.70 14.93
N TYR A 169 0.08 -0.12 14.49
CA TYR A 169 0.23 -1.48 15.02
C TYR A 169 0.86 -1.50 16.41
N ALA A 170 1.73 -0.54 16.76
CA ALA A 170 2.17 -0.37 18.14
C ALA A 170 0.99 -0.05 19.08
N TYR A 171 0.08 0.84 18.66
CA TYR A 171 -1.13 1.17 19.43
C TYR A 171 -2.00 -0.07 19.67
N PHE A 172 -2.30 -0.84 18.62
CA PHE A 172 -3.12 -2.04 18.75
C PHE A 172 -2.39 -3.23 19.39
N GLY A 173 -1.06 -3.25 19.35
CA GLY A 173 -0.20 -4.23 20.03
C GLY A 173 -0.12 -4.04 21.54
N GLY A 174 -0.34 -2.81 22.04
CA GLY A 174 -0.42 -2.55 23.48
C GLY A 174 0.00 -1.15 23.92
N ALA A 175 0.65 -0.36 23.06
CA ALA A 175 1.08 1.01 23.36
C ALA A 175 -0.09 2.03 23.31
N ARG A 176 -1.18 1.72 24.02
CA ARG A 176 -2.43 2.48 23.97
C ARG A 176 -2.28 3.79 24.74
N SER A 177 -2.06 4.88 24.03
CA SER A 177 -2.15 6.24 24.56
C SER A 177 -2.87 7.16 23.59
N GLN A 178 -3.45 8.26 24.11
CA GLN A 178 -4.11 9.27 23.27
C GLN A 178 -3.10 9.96 22.33
N LEU A 179 -1.86 10.13 22.79
CA LEU A 179 -0.78 10.69 21.97
C LEU A 179 -0.46 9.80 20.76
N VAL A 180 -0.30 8.49 20.98
CA VAL A 180 -0.02 7.53 19.89
C VAL A 180 -1.20 7.50 18.91
N LEU A 181 -2.45 7.45 19.41
CA LEU A 181 -3.63 7.50 18.55
C LEU A 181 -3.71 8.79 17.72
N HIS A 182 -3.41 9.94 18.32
CA HIS A 182 -3.37 11.21 17.61
C HIS A 182 -2.28 11.21 16.53
N PHE A 183 -1.08 10.73 16.87
CA PHE A 183 0.03 10.63 15.93
C PHE A 183 -0.30 9.71 14.75
N THR A 184 -0.92 8.55 14.99
CA THR A 184 -1.44 7.66 13.94
C THR A 184 -2.36 8.39 12.96
N ARG A 185 -3.29 9.22 13.48
CA ARG A 185 -4.22 9.99 12.64
C ARG A 185 -3.49 11.04 11.80
N VAL A 186 -2.51 11.72 12.36
CA VAL A 186 -1.68 12.69 11.62
C VAL A 186 -0.89 12.00 10.53
N CYS A 187 -0.18 10.91 10.85
CA CYS A 187 0.54 10.11 9.87
C CYS A 187 -0.39 9.60 8.76
N GLY A 188 -1.61 9.16 9.12
CA GLY A 188 -2.65 8.73 8.19
C GLY A 188 -3.04 9.79 7.16
N HIS A 189 -3.17 11.06 7.57
CA HIS A 189 -3.43 12.16 6.63
C HIS A 189 -2.21 12.51 5.80
N LEU A 190 -1.03 12.52 6.43
CA LEU A 190 0.21 12.89 5.77
C LEU A 190 0.52 11.92 4.62
N GLN A 191 0.43 10.60 4.86
CA GLN A 191 0.66 9.61 3.80
C GLN A 191 -0.27 9.83 2.58
N LEU A 192 -1.56 10.11 2.82
CA LEU A 192 -2.54 10.28 1.75
C LEU A 192 -2.29 11.58 0.99
N THR A 193 -1.94 12.64 1.71
CA THR A 193 -1.59 13.93 1.10
C THR A 193 -0.35 13.79 0.21
N LEU A 194 0.68 13.10 0.69
CA LEU A 194 1.89 12.82 -0.10
C LEU A 194 1.58 11.97 -1.33
N GLY A 195 0.75 10.93 -1.20
CA GLY A 195 0.32 10.10 -2.33
C GLY A 195 -0.47 10.88 -3.39
N ILE A 196 -1.40 11.74 -2.96
CA ILE A 196 -2.21 12.59 -3.86
C ILE A 196 -1.32 13.60 -4.60
N ILE A 197 -0.51 14.36 -3.87
CA ILE A 197 0.39 15.35 -4.46
C ILE A 197 1.36 14.66 -5.42
N GLY A 198 2.00 13.58 -4.97
CA GLY A 198 2.94 12.82 -5.78
C GLY A 198 2.31 12.29 -7.07
N SER A 199 1.17 11.62 -7.00
CA SER A 199 0.51 11.04 -8.18
C SER A 199 0.03 12.13 -9.15
N THR A 200 -0.45 13.25 -8.61
CA THR A 200 -0.86 14.41 -9.42
C THR A 200 0.33 14.99 -10.20
N LEU A 201 1.50 15.11 -9.56
CA LEU A 201 2.72 15.59 -10.20
C LEU A 201 3.21 14.62 -11.29
N VAL A 202 3.24 13.32 -11.01
CA VAL A 202 3.62 12.29 -11.98
C VAL A 202 2.67 12.31 -13.19
N LEU A 203 1.35 12.30 -12.95
CA LEU A 203 0.34 12.36 -14.01
C LEU A 203 0.49 13.60 -14.87
N ARG A 204 0.66 14.78 -14.25
CA ARG A 204 0.88 16.04 -14.98
C ARG A 204 2.10 15.95 -15.89
N ASN A 205 3.20 15.37 -15.41
CA ASN A 205 4.43 15.25 -16.19
C ASN A 205 4.24 14.28 -17.37
N LYS A 206 3.61 13.12 -17.14
CA LYS A 206 3.35 12.12 -18.19
C LYS A 206 2.36 12.59 -19.26
N LEU A 207 1.32 13.31 -18.86
CA LEU A 207 0.32 13.85 -19.79
C LEU A 207 0.87 15.01 -20.65
N ARG A 208 1.94 15.69 -20.22
CA ARG A 208 2.59 16.75 -21.02
C ARG A 208 3.41 16.21 -22.18
N VAL A 209 3.83 14.95 -22.10
CA VAL A 209 4.64 14.28 -23.12
C VAL A 209 3.81 13.31 -23.97
N ASP A 210 2.48 13.44 -23.92
CA ASP A 210 1.48 12.64 -24.65
C ASP A 210 1.67 11.11 -24.54
N LEU A 211 2.21 10.65 -23.41
CA LEU A 211 2.40 9.23 -23.12
C LEU A 211 1.13 8.65 -22.48
N LEU A 212 0.21 8.12 -23.30
CA LEU A 212 -0.91 7.30 -22.82
C LEU A 212 -0.52 5.82 -22.80
N ASP A 213 0.13 5.40 -21.72
CA ASP A 213 0.50 4.01 -21.49
C ASP A 213 -0.09 3.44 -20.19
N GLY A 214 0.19 2.17 -19.91
CA GLY A 214 -0.28 1.52 -18.67
C GLY A 214 0.20 2.20 -17.40
N SER A 215 1.32 2.92 -17.43
CA SER A 215 1.86 3.62 -16.27
C SER A 215 1.06 4.88 -15.92
N VAL A 216 0.45 5.55 -16.91
CA VAL A 216 -0.50 6.65 -16.66
C VAL A 216 -1.79 6.13 -16.05
N LEU A 217 -2.32 5.03 -16.56
CA LEU A 217 -3.51 4.38 -15.99
C LEU A 217 -3.26 3.93 -14.54
N ALA A 218 -2.07 3.37 -14.26
CA ALA A 218 -1.68 2.97 -12.92
C ALA A 218 -1.65 4.16 -11.95
N GLU A 219 -1.00 5.27 -12.33
CA GLU A 219 -0.95 6.50 -11.51
C GLU A 219 -2.33 7.12 -11.31
N GLY A 220 -3.19 7.09 -12.34
CA GLY A 220 -4.60 7.50 -12.23
C GLY A 220 -5.38 6.64 -11.24
N GLY A 221 -5.17 5.33 -11.28
CA GLY A 221 -5.72 4.38 -10.31
C GLY A 221 -5.24 4.63 -8.88
N LEU A 222 -3.93 4.87 -8.69
CA LEU A 222 -3.35 5.23 -7.40
C LEU A 222 -3.99 6.51 -6.84
N LEU A 223 -4.07 7.56 -7.66
CA LEU A 223 -4.69 8.84 -7.26
C LEU A 223 -6.15 8.65 -6.83
N LEU A 224 -6.93 7.90 -7.61
CA LEU A 224 -8.33 7.61 -7.28
C LEU A 224 -8.46 6.87 -5.94
N LEU A 225 -7.60 5.88 -5.69
CA LEU A 225 -7.59 5.14 -4.43
C LEU A 225 -7.20 6.05 -3.24
N TYR A 226 -6.19 6.90 -3.40
CA TYR A 226 -5.80 7.84 -2.33
C TYR A 226 -6.91 8.84 -2.00
N LEU A 227 -7.60 9.37 -3.00
CA LEU A 227 -8.76 10.26 -2.80
C LEU A 227 -9.91 9.52 -2.10
N THR A 228 -10.17 8.27 -2.50
CA THR A 228 -11.18 7.42 -1.88
C THR A 228 -10.85 7.16 -0.40
N TYR A 229 -9.62 6.80 -0.09
CA TYR A 229 -9.16 6.58 1.29
C TYR A 229 -9.25 7.85 2.13
N LEU A 230 -8.88 9.01 1.57
CA LEU A 230 -9.02 10.28 2.26
C LEU A 230 -10.48 10.61 2.57
N ALA A 231 -11.39 10.41 1.61
CA ALA A 231 -12.81 10.63 1.82
C ALA A 231 -13.36 9.71 2.94
N LEU A 232 -13.03 8.42 2.89
CA LEU A 232 -13.45 7.44 3.91
C LEU A 232 -12.88 7.75 5.31
N LEU A 233 -11.60 8.13 5.40
CA LEU A 233 -10.98 8.55 6.66
C LEU A 233 -11.67 9.80 7.24
N ARG A 234 -12.04 10.76 6.39
CA ARG A 234 -12.75 11.97 6.84
C ARG A 234 -14.16 11.67 7.34
N LEU A 235 -14.87 10.74 6.70
CA LEU A 235 -16.19 10.27 7.14
C LEU A 235 -16.09 9.59 8.51
N GLU A 236 -15.15 8.65 8.69
CA GLU A 236 -14.90 7.97 9.95
C GLU A 236 -14.62 8.96 11.10
N LEU A 237 -13.75 9.95 10.86
CA LEU A 237 -13.44 10.98 11.87
C LEU A 237 -14.60 11.95 12.15
N ALA A 238 -15.53 12.11 11.21
CA ALA A 238 -16.74 12.90 11.44
C ALA A 238 -17.74 12.12 12.32
N GLU A 239 -17.90 10.82 12.08
CA GLU A 239 -18.74 9.93 12.90
C GLU A 239 -18.21 9.83 14.34
N ASP A 240 -16.91 9.63 14.52
CA ASP A 240 -16.25 9.62 15.82
C ASP A 240 -16.52 10.89 16.65
N ARG A 241 -16.57 12.05 15.99
CA ARG A 241 -16.85 13.34 16.65
C ARG A 241 -18.30 13.46 17.08
N LYS A 242 -19.24 12.95 16.29
CA LYS A 242 -20.67 12.95 16.63
C LYS A 242 -20.94 12.07 17.85
N THR A 243 -20.38 10.86 17.88
CA THR A 243 -20.56 9.91 19.00
C THR A 243 -19.96 10.41 20.32
N LYS A 244 -18.96 11.28 20.29
CA LYS A 244 -18.37 11.88 21.50
C LYS A 244 -19.10 13.13 22.00
N ALA A 245 -19.97 13.71 21.18
CA ALA A 245 -20.74 14.90 21.55
C ALA A 245 -22.10 14.55 22.18
N THR A 246 -22.54 13.30 22.04
CA THR A 246 -23.74 12.72 22.66
C THR A 246 -23.39 12.07 23.99
#